data_AF-A0A9P7UPR9-F1
#
_entry.id   AF-A0A9P7UPR9-F1
#
_cell.length_a   1.000
_cell.length_b   1.000
_cell.length_c   1.000
_cell.angle_alpha   90.00
_cell.angle_beta   90.00
_cell.angle_gamma   90.00
#
_symmetry.space_group_name_H-M   'P 1'
#
loop_
_entity.id
_entity.type
_entity.pdbx_description
1 polymer ?
#
loop_
_entity_poly.entity_id
_entity_poly.type
_entity_poly.pdbx_seq_one_letter_code
_entity_poly.pdbx_strand_id
1 'polypeptide(L)'
;MHFRVKSDFQRDNGSKKRPKGWLEKLEPSNDEDPLADCEKALRAAAQSLVDYLQQLYEDSVKYCAIIYFDEVHTLFSPQNGQDKRTPYYALMHVLSMLHDKRIFFVFLSTNSSLQTFAPTGANYPSIRVQNNSKLIPPFFKLPFDTFSRNFTAQAMQAGKLTLSGVCELEQMAKFGRPLWFSYYQSLPEAEKEKMIDLAVKKLEGSGTRAHLAALDARVLIDFDPFHPQAYSMQTKLMKSNLRCIFNIPKEREYIHSRYPSEPVLSEAAGHTLNLNVSIVDTAPEILMQALTTGLLAKDERASGKGGLALRLVKCMLRMQRRHRILNAQKSR
;
A
#
# COMPACT_ATOMS: atom_id res chain seq x y z
N MET A 1 3.95 -1.06 -22.79
CA MET A 1 4.25 0.25 -23.41
C MET A 1 3.72 1.32 -22.47
N HIS A 2 4.60 2.09 -21.83
CA HIS A 2 4.23 3.18 -20.92
C HIS A 2 4.17 4.48 -21.72
N PHE A 3 3.00 5.12 -21.79
CA PHE A 3 2.89 6.47 -22.30
C PHE A 3 2.85 7.44 -21.13
N ARG A 4 3.96 8.15 -20.94
CA ARG A 4 4.05 9.31 -20.04
C ARG A 4 3.58 10.52 -20.84
N VAL A 5 2.40 11.03 -20.55
CA VAL A 5 2.00 12.37 -21.02
C VAL A 5 2.95 13.35 -20.33
N LYS A 6 3.92 13.91 -21.08
CA LYS A 6 4.71 15.04 -20.61
C LYS A 6 3.75 16.23 -20.53
N SER A 7 3.29 16.54 -19.33
CA SER A 7 2.81 17.89 -19.05
C SER A 7 4.06 18.75 -18.85
N ASP A 8 4.43 19.54 -19.85
CA ASP A 8 5.38 20.64 -19.70
C ASP A 8 4.73 21.69 -18.78
N PHE A 9 4.86 21.48 -17.48
CA PHE A 9 4.49 22.44 -16.46
C PHE A 9 5.74 23.26 -16.13
N GLN A 10 6.03 24.26 -16.97
CA GLN A 10 6.96 25.31 -16.57
C GLN A 10 6.38 26.03 -15.35
N ARG A 11 7.15 26.08 -14.27
CA ARG A 11 6.86 26.93 -13.10
C ARG A 11 6.94 28.38 -13.54
N ASP A 12 5.80 28.97 -13.84
CA ASP A 12 5.69 30.42 -13.97
C ASP A 12 5.21 31.00 -12.63
N ASN A 13 6.14 31.66 -11.94
CA ASN A 13 5.89 32.40 -10.70
C ASN A 13 5.30 33.76 -11.08
N GLY A 14 3.98 33.84 -11.28
CA GLY A 14 3.35 35.13 -11.54
C GLY A 14 1.86 35.06 -11.85
N SER A 15 1.03 35.40 -10.86
CA SER A 15 -0.41 35.70 -10.97
C SER A 15 -1.34 34.56 -11.42
N LYS A 16 -2.28 34.19 -10.54
CA LYS A 16 -3.34 33.23 -10.80
C LYS A 16 -4.32 33.76 -11.85
N LYS A 17 -4.26 33.28 -13.09
CA LYS A 17 -5.43 33.21 -13.97
C LYS A 17 -5.74 31.74 -14.28
N ARG A 18 -6.90 31.29 -13.80
CA ARG A 18 -7.45 29.96 -14.15
C ARG A 18 -7.62 29.89 -15.67
N PRO A 19 -7.36 28.75 -16.34
CA PRO A 19 -7.74 28.57 -17.73
C PRO A 19 -9.28 28.60 -17.81
N LYS A 20 -9.82 29.74 -18.23
CA LYS A 20 -11.23 29.91 -18.60
C LYS A 20 -11.39 29.41 -20.03
N GLY A 21 -12.26 28.43 -20.25
CA GLY A 21 -12.59 28.04 -21.63
C GLY A 21 -13.22 26.67 -21.82
N TRP A 22 -12.96 25.68 -20.95
CA TRP A 22 -13.60 24.35 -21.09
C TRP A 22 -14.80 24.14 -20.17
N LEU A 23 -14.87 24.84 -19.02
CA LEU A 23 -16.04 24.83 -18.14
C LEU A 23 -17.19 25.73 -18.63
N GLU A 24 -16.91 26.76 -19.43
CA GLU A 24 -17.90 27.75 -19.91
C GLU A 24 -18.74 27.23 -21.10
N LYS A 25 -18.44 26.03 -21.63
CA LYS A 25 -19.24 25.38 -22.69
C LYS A 25 -20.32 24.42 -22.18
N LEU A 26 -20.58 24.42 -20.88
CA LEU A 26 -21.61 23.60 -20.22
C LEU A 26 -22.71 24.49 -19.61
N GLU A 27 -23.07 25.58 -20.27
CA GLU A 27 -24.30 26.31 -19.91
C GLU A 27 -25.50 25.55 -20.48
N PRO A 28 -26.43 25.06 -19.64
CA PRO A 28 -27.57 24.29 -20.10
C PRO A 28 -28.54 25.16 -20.89
N SER A 29 -29.07 24.63 -21.99
CA SER A 29 -30.21 25.22 -22.68
C SER A 29 -31.44 25.16 -21.78
N ASN A 30 -32.15 26.28 -21.70
CA ASN A 30 -33.42 26.36 -20.98
C ASN A 30 -34.41 25.32 -21.55
N ASP A 31 -35.01 24.55 -20.63
CA ASP A 31 -36.09 23.56 -20.77
C ASP A 31 -35.75 22.05 -20.72
N GLU A 32 -34.48 21.64 -20.58
CA GLU A 32 -34.11 20.23 -20.29
C GLU A 32 -33.23 20.11 -19.02
N ASP A 33 -33.32 18.97 -18.33
CA ASP A 33 -32.52 18.69 -17.11
C ASP A 33 -31.03 18.76 -17.46
N PRO A 34 -30.28 19.78 -16.97
CA PRO A 34 -28.86 19.98 -17.30
C PRO A 34 -27.98 18.75 -17.06
N LEU A 35 -28.41 17.90 -16.12
CA LEU A 35 -27.72 16.67 -15.76
C LEU A 35 -27.90 15.60 -16.84
N ALA A 36 -29.08 15.54 -17.47
CA ALA A 36 -29.37 14.58 -18.54
C ALA A 36 -28.54 14.87 -19.79
N ASP A 37 -28.34 16.14 -20.13
CA ASP A 37 -27.47 16.55 -21.23
C ASP A 37 -26.00 16.22 -20.95
N CYS A 38 -25.54 16.50 -19.74
CA CYS A 38 -24.19 16.14 -19.30
C CYS A 38 -23.98 14.61 -19.34
N GLU A 39 -24.97 13.83 -18.90
CA GLU A 39 -24.92 12.36 -18.95
C GLU A 39 -24.84 11.86 -20.39
N LYS A 40 -25.70 12.38 -21.28
CA LYS A 40 -25.73 12.01 -22.69
C LYS A 40 -24.39 12.32 -23.38
N ALA A 41 -23.85 13.51 -23.14
CA ALA A 41 -22.55 13.92 -23.66
C ALA A 41 -21.41 13.03 -23.14
N LEU A 42 -21.40 12.72 -21.84
CA LEU A 42 -20.40 11.84 -21.23
C LEU A 42 -20.45 10.43 -21.81
N ARG A 43 -21.66 9.84 -21.94
CA ARG A 43 -21.85 8.50 -22.52
C ARG A 43 -21.41 8.46 -23.98
N ALA A 44 -21.72 9.50 -24.76
CA ALA A 44 -21.27 9.61 -26.15
C ALA A 44 -19.74 9.69 -26.25
N ALA A 45 -19.11 10.54 -25.44
CA ALA A 45 -17.65 10.66 -25.41
C ALA A 45 -16.96 9.34 -24.98
N ALA A 46 -17.50 8.65 -23.98
CA ALA A 46 -17.00 7.35 -23.54
C ALA A 46 -17.15 6.28 -24.63
N GLN A 47 -18.25 6.28 -25.39
CA GLN A 47 -18.45 5.37 -26.50
C GLN A 47 -17.44 5.63 -27.62
N SER A 48 -17.25 6.89 -28.03
CA SER A 48 -16.26 7.25 -29.05
C SER A 48 -14.84 6.84 -28.66
N LEU A 49 -14.49 6.93 -27.38
CA LEU A 49 -13.21 6.44 -26.87
C LEU A 49 -13.09 4.92 -27.01
N VAL A 50 -14.14 4.17 -26.63
CA VAL A 50 -14.16 2.71 -26.74
C VAL A 50 -14.03 2.27 -28.20
N ASP A 51 -14.79 2.90 -29.10
CA ASP A 51 -14.79 2.59 -30.53
C ASP A 51 -13.41 2.85 -31.14
N TYR A 52 -12.80 3.99 -30.80
CA TYR A 52 -11.44 4.32 -31.23
C TYR A 52 -10.41 3.30 -30.73
N LEU A 53 -10.47 2.91 -29.45
CA LEU A 53 -9.55 1.91 -28.91
C LEU A 53 -9.78 0.52 -29.51
N GLN A 54 -11.01 0.15 -29.81
CA GLN A 54 -11.31 -1.12 -30.48
C GLN A 54 -10.81 -1.13 -31.93
N GLN A 55 -10.77 0.00 -32.62
CA GLN A 55 -10.14 0.08 -33.94
C GLN A 55 -8.61 -0.14 -33.87
N LEU A 56 -7.97 0.22 -32.75
CA LEU A 56 -6.53 0.07 -32.56
C LEU A 56 -6.10 -1.33 -32.13
N TYR A 57 -6.99 -2.14 -31.54
CA TYR A 57 -6.69 -3.45 -30.99
C TYR A 57 -7.70 -4.50 -31.47
N GLU A 58 -7.22 -5.65 -31.95
CA GLU A 58 -8.07 -6.76 -32.43
C GLU A 58 -9.20 -7.13 -31.44
N ASP A 59 -10.35 -7.56 -31.97
CA ASP A 59 -11.64 -7.76 -31.28
C ASP A 59 -11.63 -8.71 -30.05
N SER A 60 -10.50 -9.33 -29.72
CA SER A 60 -10.37 -10.36 -28.68
C SER A 60 -10.30 -9.82 -27.23
N VAL A 61 -10.17 -8.51 -27.00
CA VAL A 61 -9.94 -7.98 -25.63
C VAL A 61 -11.25 -7.62 -24.92
N LYS A 62 -11.61 -8.36 -23.87
CA LYS A 62 -12.87 -8.18 -23.08
C LYS A 62 -13.16 -6.74 -22.61
N TYR A 63 -12.13 -5.96 -22.28
CA TYR A 63 -12.24 -4.53 -21.92
C TYR A 63 -11.36 -3.68 -22.85
N CYS A 64 -11.88 -2.58 -23.36
CA CYS A 64 -11.16 -1.71 -24.29
C CYS A 64 -10.24 -0.70 -23.56
N ALA A 65 -10.55 -0.35 -22.31
CA ALA A 65 -9.76 0.58 -21.52
C ALA A 65 -9.71 0.21 -20.03
N ILE A 66 -8.55 0.43 -19.40
CA ILE A 66 -8.39 0.44 -17.94
C ILE A 66 -7.98 1.86 -17.54
N ILE A 67 -8.81 2.52 -16.73
CA ILE A 67 -8.55 3.86 -16.19
C ILE A 67 -8.28 3.69 -14.70
N TYR A 68 -7.13 4.14 -14.22
CA TYR A 68 -6.82 4.12 -12.79
C TYR A 68 -6.78 5.53 -12.21
N PHE A 69 -7.26 5.65 -10.99
CA PHE A 69 -7.15 6.85 -10.17
C PHE A 69 -6.16 6.57 -9.05
N ASP A 70 -5.09 7.36 -8.99
CA ASP A 70 -4.11 7.25 -7.91
C ASP A 70 -4.45 8.21 -6.76
N GLU A 71 -4.08 7.80 -5.54
CA GLU A 71 -4.33 8.52 -4.28
C GLU A 71 -5.78 9.02 -4.10
N VAL A 72 -6.74 8.14 -4.41
CA VAL A 72 -8.19 8.41 -4.37
C VAL A 72 -8.66 8.86 -3.00
N HIS A 73 -7.92 8.51 -1.93
CA HIS A 73 -8.24 8.96 -0.59
C HIS A 73 -8.22 10.48 -0.40
N THR A 74 -7.56 11.22 -1.30
CA THR A 74 -7.61 12.68 -1.33
C THR A 74 -9.01 13.22 -1.64
N LEU A 75 -9.89 12.41 -2.25
CA LEU A 75 -11.26 12.77 -2.62
C LEU A 75 -12.27 12.53 -1.50
N PHE A 76 -11.84 12.07 -0.31
CA PHE A 76 -12.73 11.76 0.81
C PHE A 76 -13.01 12.94 1.73
N SER A 77 -12.21 13.99 1.66
CA SER A 77 -12.45 15.18 2.48
C SER A 77 -13.51 16.06 1.81
N PRO A 78 -14.59 16.45 2.51
CA PRO A 78 -15.52 17.45 2.00
C PRO A 78 -14.77 18.78 1.84
N GLN A 79 -14.96 19.47 0.71
CA GLN A 79 -14.21 20.70 0.42
C GLN A 79 -14.55 21.85 1.40
N ASN A 80 -15.74 21.84 2.00
CA ASN A 80 -16.25 22.94 2.82
C ASN A 80 -16.67 22.54 4.26
N GLY A 81 -16.30 21.34 4.73
CA GLY A 81 -16.57 20.88 6.12
C GLY A 81 -18.06 20.68 6.51
N GLN A 82 -19.00 21.26 5.78
CA GLN A 82 -20.45 21.16 6.01
C GLN A 82 -21.17 20.22 5.05
N ASP A 83 -20.54 19.85 3.93
CA ASP A 83 -21.17 19.05 2.90
C ASP A 83 -21.04 17.54 3.21
N LYS A 84 -22.18 16.82 3.18
CA LYS A 84 -22.19 15.36 3.39
C LYS A 84 -21.65 14.60 2.16
N ARG A 85 -21.55 15.26 1.01
CA ARG A 85 -21.08 14.65 -0.25
C ARG A 85 -19.62 14.97 -0.50
N THR A 86 -18.79 13.93 -0.48
CA THR A 86 -17.37 14.00 -0.83
C THR A 86 -17.20 14.02 -2.36
N PRO A 87 -16.11 14.62 -2.89
CA PRO A 87 -15.77 14.51 -4.32
C PRO A 87 -15.74 13.05 -4.83
N TYR A 88 -15.39 12.10 -3.95
CA TYR A 88 -15.46 10.68 -4.25
C TYR A 88 -16.88 10.21 -4.60
N TYR A 89 -17.92 10.63 -3.87
CA TYR A 89 -19.30 10.25 -4.19
C TYR A 89 -19.75 10.82 -5.54
N ALA A 90 -19.36 12.06 -5.86
CA ALA A 90 -19.63 12.64 -7.17
C ALA A 90 -18.95 11.84 -8.29
N LEU A 91 -17.68 11.46 -8.09
CA LEU A 91 -16.96 10.59 -9.02
C LEU A 91 -17.64 9.22 -9.18
N MET A 92 -18.02 8.56 -8.08
CA MET A 92 -18.72 7.27 -8.15
C MET A 92 -20.04 7.38 -8.91
N HIS A 93 -20.79 8.46 -8.70
CA HIS A 93 -22.04 8.71 -9.42
C HIS A 93 -21.78 8.85 -10.93
N VAL A 94 -20.79 9.65 -11.32
CA VAL A 94 -20.40 9.83 -12.72
C VAL A 94 -19.99 8.52 -13.36
N LEU A 95 -19.17 7.72 -12.68
CA LEU A 95 -18.70 6.44 -13.21
C LEU A 95 -19.82 5.39 -13.25
N SER A 96 -20.83 5.48 -12.39
CA SER A 96 -22.00 4.60 -12.45
C SER A 96 -22.82 4.80 -13.74
N MET A 97 -22.76 5.98 -14.36
CA MET A 97 -23.38 6.25 -15.66
C MET A 97 -22.66 5.55 -16.83
N LEU A 98 -21.44 5.05 -16.59
CA LEU A 98 -20.59 4.38 -17.59
C LEU A 98 -20.50 2.87 -17.40
N HIS A 99 -21.33 2.27 -16.53
CA HIS A 99 -21.25 0.85 -16.18
C HIS A 99 -21.52 -0.10 -17.37
N ASP A 100 -22.20 0.37 -18.41
CA ASP A 100 -22.49 -0.37 -19.64
C ASP A 100 -21.36 -0.31 -20.67
N LYS A 101 -20.31 0.49 -20.41
CA LYS A 101 -19.17 0.66 -21.31
C LYS A 101 -18.07 -0.36 -21.00
N ARG A 102 -17.28 -0.73 -22.03
CA ARG A 102 -16.11 -1.63 -21.91
C ARG A 102 -14.89 -0.93 -21.27
N ILE A 103 -15.13 -0.16 -20.21
CA ILE A 103 -14.13 0.61 -19.48
C ILE A 103 -14.09 0.07 -18.05
N PHE A 104 -12.89 -0.30 -17.59
CA PHE A 104 -12.67 -0.78 -16.22
C PHE A 104 -11.98 0.31 -15.40
N PHE A 105 -12.55 0.65 -14.25
CA PHE A 105 -12.01 1.67 -13.35
C PHE A 105 -11.29 1.05 -12.14
N VAL A 106 -10.06 1.48 -11.89
CA VAL A 106 -9.24 1.01 -10.76
C VAL A 106 -8.95 2.17 -9.82
N PHE A 107 -9.22 2.00 -8.53
CA PHE A 107 -8.92 3.01 -7.51
C PHE A 107 -7.73 2.55 -6.67
N LEU A 108 -6.66 3.33 -6.70
CA LEU A 108 -5.45 3.11 -5.92
C LEU A 108 -5.43 4.12 -4.77
N SER A 109 -5.09 3.63 -3.57
CA SER A 109 -4.99 4.45 -2.38
C SER A 109 -4.06 3.84 -1.36
N THR A 110 -3.26 4.70 -0.74
CA THR A 110 -2.41 4.37 0.41
C THR A 110 -3.14 4.46 1.76
N ASN A 111 -4.35 5.02 1.81
CA ASN A 111 -5.17 5.08 3.02
C ASN A 111 -6.04 3.81 3.15
N SER A 112 -5.92 3.12 4.29
CA SER A 112 -6.64 1.88 4.60
C SER A 112 -7.99 2.07 5.29
N SER A 113 -8.57 3.27 5.26
CA SER A 113 -9.97 3.46 5.68
C SER A 113 -10.92 2.82 4.67
N LEU A 114 -10.92 1.48 4.64
CA LEU A 114 -11.72 0.63 3.76
C LEU A 114 -13.21 0.87 3.95
N GLN A 115 -13.61 1.27 5.17
CA GLN A 115 -14.97 1.72 5.50
C GLN A 115 -15.39 2.96 4.70
N THR A 116 -14.44 3.82 4.30
CA THR A 116 -14.72 5.01 3.47
C THR A 116 -14.85 4.66 1.98
N PHE A 117 -14.09 3.67 1.49
CA PHE A 117 -14.18 3.22 0.09
C PHE A 117 -15.49 2.50 -0.21
N ALA A 118 -16.02 1.76 0.76
CA ALA A 118 -17.19 0.92 0.62
C ALA A 118 -17.89 0.79 1.98
N PRO A 119 -18.73 1.77 2.34
CA PRO A 119 -19.47 1.76 3.59
C PRO A 119 -20.30 0.48 3.70
N THR A 120 -20.37 -0.10 4.90
CA THR A 120 -21.39 -1.12 5.21
C THR A 120 -22.78 -0.56 4.95
N GLY A 121 -23.76 -1.41 4.66
CA GLY A 121 -25.11 -0.98 4.24
C GLY A 121 -25.78 0.04 5.19
N ALA A 122 -25.39 0.05 6.47
CA ALA A 122 -25.85 1.01 7.48
C ALA A 122 -25.32 2.44 7.29
N ASN A 123 -24.18 2.62 6.62
CA ASN A 123 -23.48 3.90 6.45
C ASN A 123 -23.59 4.48 5.03
N TYR A 124 -24.36 3.84 4.13
CA TYR A 124 -24.51 4.34 2.77
C TYR A 124 -25.54 5.49 2.73
N PRO A 125 -25.18 6.70 2.26
CA PRO A 125 -26.09 7.85 2.29
C PRO A 125 -27.32 7.74 1.39
N SER A 126 -27.47 6.66 0.61
CA SER A 126 -28.65 6.47 -0.24
C SER A 126 -28.98 4.99 -0.50
N ILE A 127 -30.25 4.63 -0.24
CA ILE A 127 -30.88 3.34 -0.55
C ILE A 127 -30.87 3.01 -2.06
N ARG A 128 -30.87 4.03 -2.93
CA ARG A 128 -31.05 3.88 -4.39
C ARG A 128 -29.88 3.20 -5.12
N VAL A 129 -28.70 3.13 -4.51
CA VAL A 129 -27.49 2.53 -5.11
C VAL A 129 -27.33 1.04 -4.76
N GLN A 130 -28.15 0.50 -3.86
CA GLN A 130 -28.03 -0.89 -3.40
C GLN A 130 -28.55 -1.94 -4.40
N ASN A 131 -29.46 -1.57 -5.31
CA ASN A 131 -30.19 -2.56 -6.10
C ASN A 131 -29.36 -3.29 -7.18
N ASN A 132 -28.09 -2.97 -7.40
CA ASN A 132 -27.21 -3.73 -8.31
C ASN A 132 -25.70 -3.60 -8.00
N SER A 133 -25.29 -3.01 -6.87
CA SER A 133 -23.87 -2.81 -6.57
C SER A 133 -23.28 -4.01 -5.81
N LYS A 134 -22.90 -5.06 -6.55
CA LYS A 134 -22.03 -6.08 -5.97
C LYS A 134 -20.63 -5.47 -5.78
N LEU A 135 -20.34 -5.02 -4.56
CA LEU A 135 -19.01 -4.52 -4.20
C LEU A 135 -17.97 -5.62 -4.49
N ILE A 136 -17.13 -5.40 -5.50
CA ILE A 136 -15.96 -6.24 -5.74
C ILE A 136 -15.07 -6.10 -4.48
N PRO A 137 -14.66 -7.21 -3.86
CA PRO A 137 -13.74 -7.13 -2.73
C PRO A 137 -12.45 -6.44 -3.19
N PRO A 138 -11.85 -5.56 -2.37
CA PRO A 138 -10.63 -4.87 -2.76
C PRO A 138 -9.52 -5.86 -3.09
N PHE A 139 -8.69 -5.53 -4.08
CA PHE A 139 -7.48 -6.29 -4.38
C PHE A 139 -6.36 -5.81 -3.46
N PHE A 140 -6.18 -6.49 -2.32
CA PHE A 140 -5.15 -6.15 -1.34
C PHE A 140 -3.97 -7.13 -1.33
N LYS A 141 -4.08 -8.25 -2.06
CA LYS A 141 -3.00 -9.24 -2.23
C LYS A 141 -2.46 -9.17 -3.65
N LEU A 142 -1.29 -8.56 -3.80
CA LEU A 142 -0.49 -8.70 -5.01
C LEU A 142 0.47 -9.88 -4.86
N PRO A 143 0.93 -10.50 -5.96
CA PRO A 143 1.89 -11.59 -5.88
C PRO A 143 3.19 -11.16 -5.18
N PHE A 144 3.57 -11.93 -4.17
CA PHE A 144 4.90 -11.92 -3.57
C PHE A 144 5.77 -12.97 -4.25
N ASP A 145 7.09 -12.90 -4.07
CA ASP A 145 8.02 -13.96 -4.45
C ASP A 145 7.99 -14.30 -5.94
N THR A 146 7.65 -13.32 -6.78
CA THR A 146 7.50 -13.52 -8.23
C THR A 146 8.79 -13.95 -8.92
N PHE A 147 9.94 -13.59 -8.33
CA PHE A 147 11.27 -13.87 -8.86
C PHE A 147 11.96 -15.08 -8.19
N SER A 148 11.30 -15.78 -7.26
CA SER A 148 11.89 -16.91 -6.53
C SER A 148 11.35 -18.29 -6.92
N ARG A 149 10.48 -18.38 -7.93
CA ARG A 149 9.81 -19.64 -8.36
C ARG A 149 10.75 -20.83 -8.56
N ASN A 150 11.97 -20.61 -9.04
CA ASN A 150 12.98 -21.65 -9.26
C ASN A 150 14.24 -21.45 -8.40
N PHE A 151 14.10 -20.75 -7.27
CA PHE A 151 15.23 -20.33 -6.44
C PHE A 151 16.15 -21.50 -6.06
N THR A 152 15.61 -22.59 -5.52
CA THR A 152 16.43 -23.72 -5.04
C THR A 152 17.28 -24.33 -6.16
N ALA A 153 16.69 -24.54 -7.35
CA ALA A 153 17.41 -25.08 -8.49
C ALA A 153 18.49 -24.11 -8.99
N GLN A 154 18.18 -22.82 -9.10
CA GLN A 154 19.13 -21.78 -9.51
C GLN A 154 20.27 -21.62 -8.51
N ALA A 155 19.96 -21.58 -7.20
CA ALA A 155 20.94 -21.46 -6.14
C ALA A 155 21.84 -22.70 -6.08
N MET A 156 21.30 -23.90 -6.28
CA MET A 156 22.09 -25.13 -6.37
C MET A 156 23.03 -25.11 -7.58
N GLN A 157 22.53 -24.74 -8.77
CA GLN A 157 23.34 -24.65 -9.98
C GLN A 157 24.46 -23.61 -9.86
N ALA A 158 24.21 -22.50 -9.18
CA ALA A 158 25.20 -21.45 -8.94
C ALA A 158 26.14 -21.73 -7.75
N GLY A 159 26.00 -22.86 -7.05
CA GLY A 159 26.76 -23.15 -5.83
C GLY A 159 26.42 -22.23 -4.64
N LYS A 160 25.29 -21.52 -4.71
CA LYS A 160 24.81 -20.55 -3.70
C LYS A 160 23.83 -21.14 -2.69
N LEU A 161 23.54 -22.44 -2.72
CA LEU A 161 22.72 -23.12 -1.71
C LEU A 161 23.49 -23.34 -0.39
N THR A 162 24.02 -22.26 0.15
CA THR A 162 24.73 -22.19 1.43
C THR A 162 24.15 -21.03 2.23
N LEU A 163 24.33 -21.02 3.55
CA LEU A 163 23.84 -19.92 4.39
C LEU A 163 24.40 -18.56 3.94
N SER A 164 25.64 -18.51 3.46
CA SER A 164 26.24 -17.29 2.94
C SER A 164 25.64 -16.89 1.60
N GLY A 165 25.49 -17.84 0.67
CA GLY A 165 24.98 -17.55 -0.67
C GLY A 165 23.52 -17.08 -0.69
N VAL A 166 22.67 -17.64 0.18
CA VAL A 166 21.27 -17.20 0.29
C VAL A 166 21.10 -15.85 0.98
N CYS A 167 22.11 -15.41 1.74
CA CYS A 167 22.15 -14.10 2.39
C CYS A 167 22.75 -12.99 1.51
N GLU A 168 23.16 -13.30 0.28
CA GLU A 168 23.56 -12.27 -0.68
C GLU A 168 22.38 -11.37 -1.05
N LEU A 169 22.62 -10.07 -1.21
CA LEU A 169 21.59 -9.08 -1.54
C LEU A 169 20.77 -9.47 -2.76
N GLU A 170 21.42 -10.01 -3.79
CA GLU A 170 20.77 -10.48 -5.02
C GLU A 170 19.71 -11.55 -4.71
N GLN A 171 20.02 -12.50 -3.82
CA GLN A 171 19.10 -13.57 -3.44
C GLN A 171 17.99 -13.02 -2.54
N MET A 172 18.35 -12.20 -1.57
CA MET A 172 17.38 -11.55 -0.67
C MET A 172 16.33 -10.75 -1.43
N ALA A 173 16.75 -10.01 -2.47
CA ALA A 173 15.87 -9.16 -3.26
C ALA A 173 14.80 -9.92 -4.04
N LYS A 174 15.03 -11.20 -4.38
CA LYS A 174 14.07 -12.06 -5.10
C LYS A 174 12.88 -12.47 -4.26
N PHE A 175 13.00 -12.39 -2.94
CA PHE A 175 11.93 -12.72 -2.00
C PHE A 175 11.22 -11.45 -1.50
N GLY A 176 9.91 -11.56 -1.32
CA GLY A 176 9.08 -10.46 -0.89
C GLY A 176 8.39 -9.75 -2.06
N ARG A 177 8.33 -8.42 -1.97
CA ARG A 177 7.71 -7.60 -3.01
C ARG A 177 8.58 -7.54 -4.26
N PRO A 178 7.97 -7.60 -5.47
CA PRO A 178 8.69 -7.42 -6.73
C PRO A 178 9.50 -6.11 -6.81
N LEU A 179 9.11 -5.09 -6.04
CA LEU A 179 9.83 -3.82 -5.92
C LEU A 179 11.32 -4.01 -5.62
N TRP A 180 11.69 -4.95 -4.72
CA TRP A 180 13.08 -5.09 -4.27
C TRP A 180 13.98 -5.58 -5.38
N PHE A 181 13.59 -6.67 -6.05
CA PHE A 181 14.39 -7.20 -7.15
C PHE A 181 14.46 -6.24 -8.33
N SER A 182 13.34 -5.62 -8.71
CA SER A 182 13.33 -4.63 -9.79
C SER A 182 14.24 -3.43 -9.48
N TYR A 183 14.21 -2.93 -8.24
CA TYR A 183 15.09 -1.83 -7.83
C TYR A 183 16.56 -2.28 -7.79
N TYR A 184 16.84 -3.45 -7.22
CA TYR A 184 18.17 -4.06 -7.23
C TYR A 184 18.72 -4.16 -8.66
N GLN A 185 17.94 -4.66 -9.62
CA GLN A 185 18.36 -4.77 -11.02
C GLN A 185 18.63 -3.42 -11.68
N SER A 186 17.87 -2.37 -11.31
CA SER A 186 18.06 -1.03 -11.87
C SER A 186 19.30 -0.29 -11.36
N LEU A 187 19.87 -0.72 -10.21
CA LEU A 187 21.01 -0.07 -9.59
C LEU A 187 22.34 -0.56 -10.22
N PRO A 188 23.35 0.32 -10.35
CA PRO A 188 24.73 -0.10 -10.64
C PRO A 188 25.28 -1.03 -9.56
N GLU A 189 26.28 -1.85 -9.90
CA GLU A 189 26.85 -2.85 -8.98
C GLU A 189 27.43 -2.23 -7.71
N ALA A 190 28.10 -1.07 -7.83
CA ALA A 190 28.64 -0.32 -6.71
C ALA A 190 27.56 0.26 -5.76
N GLU A 191 26.28 0.23 -6.16
CA GLU A 191 25.19 0.88 -5.44
C GLU A 191 24.10 -0.08 -4.97
N LYS A 192 24.26 -1.40 -5.13
CA LYS A 192 23.22 -2.39 -4.76
C LYS A 192 22.77 -2.28 -3.31
N GLU A 193 23.66 -1.90 -2.40
CA GLU A 193 23.37 -1.66 -0.97
C GLU A 193 22.31 -0.56 -0.75
N LYS A 194 22.16 0.40 -1.68
CA LYS A 194 21.13 1.45 -1.59
C LYS A 194 19.71 0.88 -1.56
N MET A 195 19.51 -0.37 -1.98
CA MET A 195 18.24 -1.08 -1.79
C MET A 195 17.89 -1.22 -0.31
N ILE A 196 18.85 -1.57 0.55
CA ILE A 196 18.64 -1.68 1.99
C ILE A 196 18.36 -0.28 2.57
N ASP A 197 19.09 0.75 2.15
CA ASP A 197 18.86 2.13 2.59
C ASP A 197 17.44 2.61 2.25
N LEU A 198 16.95 2.27 1.05
CA LEU A 198 15.58 2.57 0.65
C LEU A 198 14.58 1.83 1.56
N ALA A 199 14.82 0.56 1.84
CA ALA A 199 13.99 -0.24 2.73
C ALA A 199 13.98 0.32 4.16
N VAL A 200 15.12 0.75 4.70
CA VAL A 200 15.25 1.42 6.01
C VAL A 200 14.40 2.69 6.01
N LYS A 201 14.60 3.59 5.04
CA LYS A 201 13.83 4.85 4.96
C LYS A 201 12.32 4.61 4.86
N LYS A 202 11.90 3.59 4.11
CA LYS A 202 10.49 3.24 3.96
C LYS A 202 9.91 2.57 5.20
N LEU A 203 10.72 1.83 5.96
CA LEU A 203 10.32 1.17 7.20
C LEU A 203 10.26 2.16 8.38
N GLU A 204 11.15 3.14 8.43
CA GLU A 204 11.13 4.21 9.44
C GLU A 204 9.94 5.16 9.22
N GLY A 205 9.66 5.48 7.96
CA GLY A 205 8.60 6.41 7.60
C GLY A 205 8.86 7.80 8.16
N SER A 206 7.80 8.53 8.50
CA SER A 206 7.88 9.95 8.90
C SER A 206 7.65 10.18 10.41
N GLY A 207 8.00 9.25 11.30
CA GLY A 207 7.73 9.50 12.74
C GLY A 207 8.20 8.46 13.75
N THR A 208 7.76 8.67 14.99
CA THR A 208 8.16 7.94 16.22
C THR A 208 7.82 6.45 16.26
N ARG A 209 7.16 5.93 15.21
CA ARG A 209 6.73 4.52 15.09
C ARG A 209 7.76 3.61 14.43
N ALA A 210 8.88 4.17 13.95
CA ALA A 210 9.95 3.42 13.28
C ALA A 210 10.41 2.19 14.09
N HIS A 211 10.62 2.34 15.40
CA HIS A 211 11.06 1.24 16.26
C HIS A 211 10.01 0.14 16.40
N LEU A 212 8.72 0.51 16.56
CA LEU A 212 7.63 -0.47 16.59
C LEU A 212 7.53 -1.20 15.25
N ALA A 213 7.60 -0.46 14.13
CA ALA A 213 7.56 -1.04 12.79
C ALA A 213 8.72 -2.01 12.53
N ALA A 214 9.94 -1.62 12.88
CA ALA A 214 11.11 -2.46 12.72
C ALA A 214 11.07 -3.69 13.64
N LEU A 215 10.60 -3.53 14.89
CA LEU A 215 10.43 -4.64 15.81
C LEU A 215 9.39 -5.63 15.26
N ASP A 216 8.25 -5.12 14.83
CA ASP A 216 7.14 -5.89 14.25
C ASP A 216 7.55 -6.64 12.98
N ALA A 217 8.36 -6.04 12.11
CA ALA A 217 8.93 -6.72 10.94
C ALA A 217 9.82 -7.94 11.31
N ARG A 218 10.34 -7.98 12.54
CA ARG A 218 11.26 -9.03 13.03
C ARG A 218 10.58 -10.05 13.92
N VAL A 219 9.65 -9.62 14.77
CA VAL A 219 8.98 -10.47 15.78
C VAL A 219 7.53 -10.78 15.44
N LEU A 220 6.99 -10.22 14.34
CA LEU A 220 5.65 -10.45 13.81
C LEU A 220 4.57 -10.20 14.86
N ILE A 221 4.35 -8.92 15.18
CA ILE A 221 3.38 -8.53 16.21
C ILE A 221 1.96 -8.69 15.67
N ASP A 222 1.13 -9.36 16.45
CA ASP A 222 -0.31 -9.47 16.21
C ASP A 222 -1.08 -8.43 17.03
N PHE A 223 -1.80 -7.57 16.32
CA PHE A 223 -2.62 -6.51 16.89
C PHE A 223 -4.04 -7.00 17.18
N ASP A 224 -4.65 -6.47 18.24
CA ASP A 224 -6.05 -6.77 18.57
C ASP A 224 -6.98 -6.19 17.48
N PRO A 225 -7.72 -7.02 16.72
CA PRO A 225 -8.57 -6.53 15.65
C PRO A 225 -9.73 -5.68 16.14
N PHE A 226 -10.15 -5.84 17.40
CA PHE A 226 -11.31 -5.15 17.96
C PHE A 226 -10.95 -3.90 18.77
N HIS A 227 -9.66 -3.65 18.99
CA HIS A 227 -9.22 -2.48 19.76
C HIS A 227 -9.05 -1.25 18.83
N PRO A 228 -9.77 -0.13 19.04
CA PRO A 228 -9.73 1.03 18.13
C PRO A 228 -8.33 1.61 17.93
N GLN A 229 -7.50 1.63 18.99
CA GLN A 229 -6.12 2.12 18.87
C GLN A 229 -5.25 1.15 18.04
N ALA A 230 -5.51 -0.14 18.12
CA ALA A 230 -4.80 -1.15 17.34
C ALA A 230 -5.17 -1.05 15.85
N TYR A 231 -6.45 -0.85 15.54
CA TYR A 231 -6.88 -0.53 14.17
C TYR A 231 -6.21 0.75 13.63
N SER A 232 -6.18 1.82 14.43
CA SER A 232 -5.51 3.07 14.07
C SER A 232 -4.01 2.88 13.86
N MET A 233 -3.34 2.10 14.72
CA MET A 233 -1.92 1.81 14.61
C MET A 233 -1.60 1.00 13.35
N GLN A 234 -2.35 -0.09 13.09
CA GLN A 234 -2.21 -0.88 11.87
C GLN A 234 -2.35 -0.01 10.62
N THR A 235 -3.38 0.84 10.58
CA THR A 235 -3.59 1.82 9.49
C THR A 235 -2.39 2.73 9.26
N LYS A 236 -1.80 3.27 10.34
CA LYS A 236 -0.60 4.11 10.25
C LYS A 236 0.62 3.32 9.76
N LEU A 237 0.82 2.09 10.24
CA LEU A 237 1.94 1.24 9.84
C LEU A 237 1.85 0.80 8.38
N MET A 238 0.65 0.54 7.86
CA MET A 238 0.49 0.22 6.44
C MET A 238 0.76 1.44 5.56
N LYS A 239 0.24 2.61 5.95
CA LYS A 239 0.42 3.86 5.20
C LYS A 239 1.88 4.30 5.14
N SER A 240 2.62 4.17 6.24
CA SER A 240 3.92 4.85 6.39
C SER A 240 5.11 3.92 6.64
N ASN A 241 4.88 2.64 6.92
CA ASN A 241 5.93 1.73 7.38
C ASN A 241 5.92 0.38 6.65
N LEU A 242 5.27 0.28 5.47
CA LEU A 242 5.30 -0.92 4.63
C LEU A 242 4.61 -2.17 5.24
N ARG A 243 3.73 -2.06 6.23
CA ARG A 243 2.93 -3.21 6.70
C ARG A 243 1.91 -3.60 5.62
N CYS A 244 1.63 -4.90 5.45
CA CYS A 244 0.72 -5.40 4.42
C CYS A 244 -0.60 -5.89 5.00
N ILE A 245 -1.69 -5.72 4.24
CA ILE A 245 -3.00 -6.31 4.54
C ILE A 245 -2.99 -7.79 4.11
N PHE A 246 -3.42 -8.68 5.00
CA PHE A 246 -3.56 -10.11 4.77
C PHE A 246 -5.01 -10.57 4.71
N ASN A 247 -5.91 -9.87 5.39
CA ASN A 247 -7.33 -10.15 5.33
C ASN A 247 -8.16 -8.88 5.59
N ILE A 248 -9.25 -8.77 4.85
CA ILE A 248 -10.31 -7.79 5.09
C ILE A 248 -11.61 -8.62 5.18
N PRO A 249 -12.17 -8.78 6.39
CA PRO A 249 -13.46 -9.45 6.59
C PRO A 249 -14.57 -8.79 5.77
N LYS A 250 -15.66 -9.53 5.52
CA LYS A 250 -16.80 -9.05 4.72
C LYS A 250 -17.45 -7.81 5.33
N GLU A 251 -17.45 -7.75 6.65
CA GLU A 251 -18.01 -6.69 7.48
C GLU A 251 -17.15 -5.42 7.41
N ARG A 252 -15.85 -5.54 7.05
CA ARG A 252 -14.90 -4.42 6.89
C ARG A 252 -14.73 -3.55 8.15
N GLU A 253 -15.12 -4.06 9.30
CA GLU A 253 -15.02 -3.37 10.59
C GLU A 253 -13.59 -3.38 11.14
N TYR A 254 -12.81 -4.39 10.78
CA TYR A 254 -11.42 -4.53 11.16
C TYR A 254 -10.57 -5.01 9.99
N ILE A 255 -9.25 -4.98 10.19
CA ILE A 255 -8.26 -5.44 9.21
C ILE A 255 -7.31 -6.41 9.89
N HIS A 256 -6.87 -7.42 9.14
CA HIS A 256 -5.72 -8.22 9.52
C HIS A 256 -4.53 -7.79 8.69
N SER A 257 -3.53 -7.18 9.32
CA SER A 257 -2.30 -6.75 8.67
C SER A 257 -1.10 -7.35 9.37
N ARG A 258 -0.02 -7.63 8.62
CA ARG A 258 1.27 -8.17 9.10
C ARG A 258 2.42 -7.69 8.22
N TYR A 259 3.65 -7.84 8.68
CA TYR A 259 4.79 -7.85 7.78
C TYR A 259 4.94 -9.25 7.16
N PRO A 260 5.01 -9.36 5.84
CA PRO A 260 5.39 -10.63 5.21
C PRO A 260 6.88 -10.90 5.46
N SER A 261 7.29 -12.15 5.30
CA SER A 261 8.68 -12.59 5.48
C SER A 261 9.55 -12.13 4.30
N GLU A 262 9.94 -10.86 4.30
CA GLU A 262 10.81 -10.27 3.29
C GLU A 262 12.23 -10.15 3.86
N PRO A 263 13.26 -10.80 3.27
CA PRO A 263 14.63 -10.70 3.76
C PRO A 263 15.15 -9.26 3.77
N VAL A 264 14.84 -8.49 2.74
CA VAL A 264 15.20 -7.06 2.62
C VAL A 264 14.62 -6.22 3.76
N LEU A 265 13.34 -6.41 4.13
CA LEU A 265 12.75 -5.69 5.26
C LEU A 265 13.26 -6.19 6.61
N SER A 266 13.51 -7.49 6.73
CA SER A 266 14.12 -8.07 7.94
C SER A 266 15.51 -7.49 8.20
N GLU A 267 16.26 -7.26 7.13
CA GLU A 267 17.58 -6.66 7.18
C GLU A 267 17.51 -5.17 7.51
N ALA A 268 16.66 -4.41 6.80
CA ALA A 268 16.40 -3.00 7.09
C ALA A 268 15.95 -2.77 8.55
N ALA A 269 15.06 -3.62 9.06
CA ALA A 269 14.65 -3.58 10.46
C ALA A 269 15.84 -3.81 11.42
N GLY A 270 16.76 -4.70 11.06
CA GLY A 270 18.02 -4.89 11.76
C GLY A 270 18.86 -3.62 11.83
N HIS A 271 18.98 -2.89 10.72
CA HIS A 271 19.68 -1.60 10.68
C HIS A 271 18.99 -0.56 11.57
N THR A 272 17.69 -0.34 11.42
CA THR A 272 16.92 0.63 12.23
C THR A 272 17.06 0.36 13.73
N LEU A 273 17.04 -0.91 14.14
CA LEU A 273 17.11 -1.30 15.55
C LEU A 273 18.54 -1.33 16.11
N ASN A 274 19.58 -1.43 15.26
CA ASN A 274 20.98 -1.44 15.70
C ASN A 274 21.61 -0.04 15.70
N LEU A 275 21.14 0.87 14.85
CA LEU A 275 21.78 2.18 14.64
C LEU A 275 21.31 3.26 15.61
N ASN A 276 20.07 3.17 16.10
CA ASN A 276 19.40 4.33 16.72
C ASN A 276 19.20 4.23 18.24
N VAL A 277 19.19 3.04 18.87
CA VAL A 277 19.05 2.88 20.33
C VAL A 277 19.61 1.52 20.80
N SER A 278 19.90 1.39 22.10
CA SER A 278 20.04 0.08 22.75
C SER A 278 18.71 -0.68 22.65
N ILE A 279 18.59 -1.54 21.63
CA ILE A 279 17.40 -2.39 21.42
C ILE A 279 17.05 -3.21 22.66
N VAL A 280 18.06 -3.54 23.47
CA VAL A 280 17.92 -4.29 24.73
C VAL A 280 17.04 -3.54 25.72
N ASP A 281 17.07 -2.21 25.69
CA ASP A 281 16.29 -1.37 26.60
C ASP A 281 14.97 -0.94 25.94
N THR A 282 15.01 -0.52 24.68
CA THR A 282 13.85 0.07 24.00
C THR A 282 12.83 -0.95 23.51
N ALA A 283 13.25 -2.14 23.07
CA ALA A 283 12.30 -3.12 22.56
C ALA A 283 11.37 -3.67 23.66
N PRO A 284 11.86 -4.01 24.87
CA PRO A 284 10.99 -4.35 25.99
C PRO A 284 10.02 -3.22 26.35
N GLU A 285 10.47 -1.97 26.38
CA GLU A 285 9.61 -0.82 26.67
C GLU A 285 8.47 -0.66 25.66
N ILE A 286 8.78 -0.73 24.36
CA ILE A 286 7.77 -0.64 23.29
C ILE A 286 6.76 -1.78 23.40
N LEU A 287 7.22 -3.00 23.67
CA LEU A 287 6.32 -4.15 23.82
C LEU A 287 5.48 -4.05 25.09
N MET A 288 6.06 -3.61 26.20
CA MET A 288 5.35 -3.36 27.44
C MET A 288 4.29 -2.28 27.25
N GLN A 289 4.61 -1.19 26.55
CA GLN A 289 3.63 -0.17 26.20
C GLN A 289 2.52 -0.74 25.32
N ALA A 290 2.84 -1.57 24.32
CA ALA A 290 1.85 -2.20 23.46
C ALA A 290 0.95 -3.19 24.22
N LEU A 291 1.49 -3.90 25.21
CA LEU A 291 0.75 -4.79 26.10
C LEU A 291 -0.20 -4.00 27.01
N THR A 292 0.29 -2.96 27.68
CA THR A 292 -0.49 -2.18 28.66
C THR A 292 -1.59 -1.35 28.00
N THR A 293 -1.35 -0.85 26.79
CA THR A 293 -2.35 -0.09 26.01
C THR A 293 -3.38 -0.97 25.31
N GLY A 294 -3.26 -2.30 25.40
CA GLY A 294 -4.17 -3.21 24.72
C GLY A 294 -4.02 -3.19 23.19
N LEU A 295 -2.84 -2.88 22.67
CA LEU A 295 -2.59 -2.93 21.22
C LEU A 295 -2.50 -4.37 20.71
N LEU A 296 -1.96 -5.30 21.52
CA LEU A 296 -1.69 -6.67 21.10
C LEU A 296 -2.92 -7.57 21.19
N ALA A 297 -3.05 -8.58 20.34
CA ALA A 297 -4.17 -9.52 20.37
C ALA A 297 -4.23 -10.34 21.68
N LYS A 298 -5.41 -10.86 22.04
CA LYS A 298 -5.60 -11.58 23.33
C LYS A 298 -4.71 -12.79 23.48
N ASP A 299 -4.46 -13.52 22.41
CA ASP A 299 -3.50 -14.63 22.34
C ASP A 299 -2.05 -14.15 22.52
N GLU A 300 -1.67 -13.00 21.98
CA GLU A 300 -0.39 -12.35 22.29
C GLU A 300 -0.29 -11.85 23.74
N ARG A 301 -1.41 -11.46 24.36
CA ARG A 301 -1.48 -11.05 25.79
C ARG A 301 -1.48 -12.24 26.75
N ALA A 302 -2.24 -13.29 26.43
CA ALA A 302 -2.45 -14.48 27.26
C ALA A 302 -1.33 -15.52 27.10
N SER A 303 -0.81 -15.70 25.87
CA SER A 303 0.43 -16.44 25.58
C SER A 303 1.68 -15.57 25.77
N GLY A 304 1.49 -14.32 26.20
CA GLY A 304 2.45 -13.22 26.29
C GLY A 304 3.63 -13.40 27.24
N LYS A 305 3.88 -14.60 27.76
CA LYS A 305 5.14 -14.93 28.43
C LYS A 305 6.07 -15.81 27.58
N GLY A 306 5.55 -16.51 26.57
CA GLY A 306 6.31 -17.52 25.81
C GLY A 306 6.63 -17.12 24.36
N GLY A 307 5.62 -16.93 23.52
CA GLY A 307 5.79 -16.81 22.06
C GLY A 307 6.49 -15.52 21.62
N LEU A 308 5.93 -14.37 21.99
CA LEU A 308 6.49 -13.05 21.67
C LEU A 308 7.85 -12.84 22.35
N ALA A 309 7.98 -13.25 23.62
CA ALA A 309 9.23 -13.19 24.37
C ALA A 309 10.32 -14.06 23.70
N LEU A 310 9.99 -15.28 23.26
CA LEU A 310 10.93 -16.13 22.54
C LEU A 310 11.33 -15.54 21.19
N ARG A 311 10.39 -14.95 20.44
CA ARG A 311 10.69 -14.24 19.18
C ARG A 311 11.61 -13.05 19.43
N LEU A 312 11.36 -12.28 20.48
CA LEU A 312 12.21 -11.16 20.89
C LEU A 312 13.61 -11.62 21.30
N VAL A 313 13.73 -12.62 22.18
CA VAL A 313 15.03 -13.18 22.60
C VAL A 313 15.82 -13.70 21.42
N LYS A 314 15.19 -14.46 20.51
CA LYS A 314 15.82 -14.91 19.26
C LYS A 314 16.28 -13.73 18.40
N CYS A 315 15.49 -12.67 18.31
CA CYS A 315 15.86 -11.45 17.57
C CYS A 315 17.08 -10.76 18.20
N MET A 316 17.06 -10.53 19.51
CA MET A 316 18.15 -9.90 20.27
C MET A 316 19.45 -10.71 20.18
N LEU A 317 19.40 -12.04 20.34
CA LEU A 317 20.58 -12.91 20.22
C LEU A 317 21.20 -12.85 18.82
N ARG A 318 20.37 -12.84 17.77
CA ARG A 318 20.84 -12.70 16.38
C ARG A 318 21.52 -11.34 16.15
N MET A 319 20.99 -10.27 16.73
CA MET A 319 21.56 -8.92 16.63
C MET A 319 22.87 -8.79 17.40
N GLN A 320 22.95 -9.29 18.64
CA GLN A 320 24.18 -9.29 19.43
C GLN A 320 25.31 -10.05 18.73
N ARG A 321 25.00 -11.21 18.13
CA ARG A 321 25.98 -11.99 17.35
C ARG A 321 26.51 -11.19 16.16
N ARG A 322 25.63 -10.50 15.44
CA ARG A 322 26.01 -9.65 14.30
C ARG A 322 26.86 -8.45 14.72
N HIS A 323 26.51 -7.77 15.80
CA HIS A 323 27.30 -6.65 16.33
C HIS A 323 28.73 -7.10 16.70
N ARG A 324 28.88 -8.27 17.33
CA ARG A 324 30.20 -8.85 17.64
C ARG A 324 31.01 -9.15 16.37
N ILE A 325 30.39 -9.69 15.32
CA ILE A 325 31.07 -9.99 14.05
C ILE A 325 31.54 -8.70 13.36
N LEU A 326 30.68 -7.69 13.27
CA LEU A 326 31.01 -6.40 12.64
C LEU A 326 32.13 -5.67 13.39
N ASN A 327 32.13 -5.70 14.71
CA ASN A 327 33.21 -5.10 15.50
C ASN A 327 34.53 -5.87 15.35
N ALA A 328 34.48 -7.21 15.27
CA ALA A 328 35.66 -8.03 15.03
C ALA A 328 36.27 -7.79 13.62
N GLN A 329 35.46 -7.44 12.63
CA GLN A 329 35.92 -7.09 11.28
C GLN A 329 36.52 -5.68 11.20
N LYS A 330 36.08 -4.73 12.03
CA LYS A 330 36.68 -3.37 12.11
C LYS A 330 37.99 -3.31 12.90
N SER A 331 38.31 -4.37 13.63
CA SER A 331 39.50 -4.46 14.50
C SER A 331 40.68 -5.18 13.83
N ARG A 332 40.56 -5.48 12.53
CA ARG A 332 41.58 -6.09 11.66
C ARG A 332 41.89 -5.13 10.52
#